data_AF-A0A844GC64-F1
#
_entry.id   AF-A0A844GC64-F1
#
_cell.length_a   1.000
_cell.length_b   1.000
_cell.length_c   1.000
_cell.angle_alpha   90.00
_cell.angle_beta   90.00
_cell.angle_gamma   90.00
#
_symmetry.space_group_name_H-M   'P 1'
#
loop_
_entity.id
_entity.type
_entity.pdbx_description
1 polymer ?
#
loop_
_entity_poly.entity_id
_entity_poly.type
_entity_poly.pdbx_seq_one_letter_code
_entity_poly.pdbx_strand_id
1 'polypeptide(L)'
;MVLPERPVKQEVTPDLSPAIPQEVTRFQARGALYQAGLLDKVEAFIAAEGTDMMLKLAWQDAQTFKRYSPFITGVGQLLGLTDAQLDALFVAASLIE
;
A
#
# COMPACT_ATOMS: atom_id res chain seq x y z
N MET A 1 30.18 19.61 -45.18
CA MET A 1 28.87 19.93 -44.61
C MET A 1 28.38 18.68 -43.90
N VAL A 2 28.76 18.50 -42.63
CA VAL A 2 28.37 17.34 -41.82
C VAL A 2 27.20 17.80 -40.97
N LEU A 3 26.01 17.24 -41.19
CA LEU A 3 24.89 17.45 -40.27
C LEU A 3 25.22 16.75 -38.94
N PRO A 4 25.07 17.40 -37.78
CA PRO A 4 25.16 16.69 -36.51
C PRO A 4 23.98 15.73 -36.37
N GLU A 5 24.27 14.49 -35.99
CA GLU A 5 23.29 13.48 -35.64
C GLU A 5 22.41 14.01 -34.49
N ARG A 6 21.09 14.04 -34.70
CA ARG A 6 20.13 14.43 -33.67
C ARG A 6 20.21 13.42 -32.52
N PRO A 7 20.22 13.83 -31.24
CA PRO A 7 20.16 12.88 -30.14
C PRO A 7 18.84 12.11 -30.22
N VAL A 8 18.94 10.77 -30.26
CA VAL A 8 17.79 9.86 -30.10
C VAL A 8 17.15 10.19 -28.75
N LYS A 9 15.95 10.78 -28.76
CA LYS A 9 15.11 10.83 -27.56
C LYS A 9 14.82 9.38 -27.20
N GLN A 10 15.29 8.92 -26.03
CA GLN A 10 14.86 7.66 -25.45
C GLN A 10 13.33 7.72 -25.30
N GLU A 11 12.61 7.04 -26.20
CA GLU A 11 11.21 6.72 -26.00
C GLU A 11 11.15 5.74 -24.83
N VAL A 12 10.80 6.26 -23.67
CA VAL A 12 10.49 5.45 -22.49
C VAL A 12 9.20 4.73 -22.82
N THR A 13 9.29 3.46 -23.26
CA THR A 13 8.12 2.60 -23.37
C THR A 13 7.46 2.53 -21.99
N PRO A 14 6.19 2.92 -21.82
CA PRO A 14 5.55 2.84 -20.52
C PRO A 14 5.49 1.38 -20.09
N ASP A 15 6.05 1.10 -18.92
CA ASP A 15 5.87 -0.17 -18.23
C ASP A 15 4.37 -0.34 -17.94
N LEU A 16 3.75 -1.38 -18.51
CA LEU A 16 2.32 -1.68 -18.37
C LEU A 16 1.99 -2.41 -17.06
N SER A 17 2.94 -2.48 -16.12
CA SER A 17 2.68 -3.00 -14.78
C SER A 17 1.50 -2.24 -14.13
N PRO A 18 0.52 -2.94 -13.52
CA PRO A 18 -0.60 -2.27 -12.88
C PRO A 18 -0.07 -1.27 -11.86
N ALA A 19 -0.48 -0.01 -12.01
CA ALA A 19 -0.01 1.06 -11.14
C ALA A 19 -0.43 0.74 -9.70
N ILE A 20 0.55 0.52 -8.82
CA ILE A 20 0.30 0.23 -7.42
C ILE A 20 -0.36 1.47 -6.80
N PRO A 21 -1.59 1.36 -6.27
CA PRO A 21 -2.26 2.48 -5.62
C PRO A 21 -1.38 3.02 -4.49
N GLN A 22 -1.15 4.32 -4.48
CA GLN A 22 -0.32 4.97 -3.45
C GLN A 22 -1.12 5.29 -2.17
N GLU A 23 -2.44 5.26 -2.28
CA GLU A 23 -3.40 5.54 -1.22
C GLU A 23 -4.68 4.74 -1.47
N VAL A 24 -5.29 4.25 -0.40
CA VAL A 24 -6.61 3.59 -0.42
C VAL A 24 -7.46 4.11 0.73
N THR A 25 -8.78 4.10 0.58
CA THR A 25 -9.67 4.50 1.67
C THR A 25 -9.65 3.50 2.82
N ARG A 26 -10.10 3.91 4.00
CA ARG A 26 -10.22 3.02 5.16
C ARG A 26 -11.06 1.78 4.86
N PHE A 27 -12.17 1.95 4.14
CA PHE A 27 -13.05 0.85 3.77
C PHE A 27 -12.35 -0.14 2.82
N GLN A 28 -11.70 0.38 1.78
CA GLN A 28 -10.94 -0.43 0.82
C GLN A 28 -9.82 -1.23 1.50
N ALA A 29 -9.02 -0.61 2.37
CA ALA A 29 -7.97 -1.29 3.11
C ALA A 29 -8.51 -2.42 4.01
N ARG A 30 -9.56 -2.12 4.78
CA ARG A 30 -10.20 -3.12 5.66
C ARG A 30 -10.84 -4.24 4.86
N GLY A 31 -11.46 -3.93 3.73
CA GLY A 31 -12.04 -4.89 2.80
C GLY A 31 -11.00 -5.82 2.19
N ALA A 32 -9.85 -5.29 1.74
CA ALA A 32 -8.77 -6.12 1.21
C ALA A 32 -8.16 -7.03 2.28
N LEU A 33 -7.95 -6.51 3.49
CA LEU A 33 -7.49 -7.31 4.63
C LEU A 33 -8.50 -8.41 4.99
N TYR A 34 -9.80 -8.12 4.92
CA TYR A 34 -10.86 -9.10 5.15
C TYR A 34 -10.84 -10.21 4.08
N GLN A 35 -10.80 -9.84 2.80
CA GLN A 35 -10.72 -10.80 1.69
C GLN A 35 -9.45 -11.66 1.74
N ALA A 36 -8.35 -11.10 2.25
CA ALA A 36 -7.09 -11.82 2.45
C ALA A 36 -7.06 -12.67 3.75
N GLY A 37 -8.09 -12.64 4.59
CA GLY A 37 -8.12 -13.33 5.88
C GLY A 37 -7.14 -12.77 6.91
N LEU A 38 -6.70 -11.52 6.74
CA LEU A 38 -5.69 -10.85 7.58
C LEU A 38 -6.31 -9.83 8.56
N LEU A 39 -7.58 -9.45 8.37
CA LEU A 39 -8.20 -8.39 9.16
C LEU A 39 -8.16 -8.67 10.66
N ASP A 40 -8.60 -9.85 11.10
CA ASP A 40 -8.63 -10.22 12.53
C ASP A 40 -7.24 -10.18 13.16
N LYS A 41 -6.20 -10.56 12.41
CA LYS A 41 -4.80 -10.50 12.87
C LYS A 41 -4.35 -9.05 13.07
N VAL A 42 -4.72 -8.14 12.18
CA VAL A 42 -4.44 -6.70 12.32
C VAL A 42 -5.21 -6.12 13.50
N GLU A 43 -6.50 -6.46 13.66
CA GLU A 43 -7.30 -5.94 14.77
C GLU A 43 -6.79 -6.41 16.13
N ALA A 44 -6.44 -7.69 16.27
CA ALA A 44 -5.86 -8.23 17.50
C ALA A 44 -4.53 -7.54 17.86
N PHE A 45 -3.70 -7.25 16.87
CA PHE A 45 -2.46 -6.51 17.09
C PHE A 45 -2.71 -5.06 17.53
N ILE A 46 -3.58 -4.34 16.83
CA ILE A 46 -3.88 -2.95 17.18
C ILE A 46 -4.51 -2.85 18.57
N ALA A 47 -5.27 -3.86 19.00
CA ALA A 47 -5.87 -3.90 20.33
C ALA A 47 -4.88 -4.20 21.47
N ALA A 48 -3.68 -4.73 21.19
CA ALA A 48 -2.74 -5.13 22.23
C ALA A 48 -2.28 -3.95 23.12
N GLU A 49 -2.06 -4.22 24.41
CA GLU A 49 -1.72 -3.18 25.40
C GLU A 49 -0.38 -2.47 25.09
N GLY A 50 0.55 -3.14 24.44
CA GLY A 50 1.86 -2.59 24.05
C GLY A 50 1.90 -1.87 22.70
N THR A 51 0.80 -1.82 21.95
CA THR A 51 0.79 -1.17 20.64
C THR A 51 0.82 0.35 20.77
N ASP A 52 1.68 1.00 19.98
CA ASP A 52 1.83 2.45 19.94
C ASP A 52 0.48 3.17 19.71
N MET A 53 0.20 4.21 20.52
CA MET A 53 -1.07 4.93 20.48
C MET A 53 -1.32 5.57 19.10
N MET A 54 -0.29 6.05 18.40
CA MET A 54 -0.45 6.60 17.06
C MET A 54 -0.85 5.54 16.04
N LEU A 55 -0.42 4.28 16.19
CA LEU A 55 -0.91 3.18 15.35
C LEU A 55 -2.38 2.87 15.63
N LYS A 56 -2.80 2.91 16.91
CA LYS A 56 -4.21 2.75 17.29
C LYS A 56 -5.09 3.84 16.67
N LEU A 57 -4.68 5.10 16.82
CA LEU A 57 -5.38 6.26 16.24
C LEU A 57 -5.39 6.19 14.71
N ALA A 58 -4.28 5.83 14.06
CA ALA A 58 -4.25 5.68 12.60
C ALA A 58 -5.24 4.61 12.11
N TRP A 59 -5.35 3.47 12.80
CA TRP A 59 -6.32 2.43 12.43
C TRP A 59 -7.78 2.86 12.63
N GLN A 60 -8.05 3.66 13.68
CA GLN A 60 -9.38 4.11 14.05
C GLN A 60 -9.86 5.28 13.20
N ASP A 61 -9.02 6.31 13.03
CA ASP A 61 -9.44 7.64 12.57
C ASP A 61 -8.97 8.00 11.15
N ALA A 62 -7.96 7.30 10.61
CA ALA A 62 -7.46 7.62 9.29
C ALA A 62 -8.54 7.37 8.23
N GLN A 63 -8.80 8.38 7.40
CA GLN A 63 -9.73 8.26 6.27
C GLN A 63 -9.12 7.47 5.12
N THR A 64 -7.79 7.54 5.00
CA THR A 64 -7.01 6.90 3.95
C THR A 64 -5.71 6.33 4.53
N PHE A 65 -5.19 5.30 3.87
CA PHE A 65 -3.89 4.72 4.16
C PHE A 65 -2.97 4.87 2.97
N LYS A 66 -1.80 5.48 3.19
CA LYS A 66 -0.77 5.65 2.17
C LYS A 66 0.20 4.47 2.22
N ARG A 67 0.62 3.97 1.06
CA ARG A 67 1.48 2.77 0.94
C ARG A 67 2.78 2.84 1.75
N TYR A 68 3.34 4.04 1.87
CA TYR A 68 4.57 4.31 2.60
C TYR A 68 4.34 5.05 3.94
N SER A 69 3.10 5.04 4.46
CA SER A 69 2.82 5.62 5.78
C SER A 69 3.45 4.78 6.89
N PRO A 70 3.82 5.40 8.04
CA PRO A 70 4.33 4.66 9.19
C PRO A 70 3.42 3.53 9.65
N PHE A 71 2.09 3.71 9.54
CA PHE A 71 1.12 2.68 9.87
C PHE A 71 1.26 1.44 8.98
N ILE A 72 1.28 1.62 7.66
CA ILE A 72 1.36 0.50 6.70
C ILE A 72 2.70 -0.22 6.82
N THR A 73 3.81 0.51 7.00
CA THR A 73 5.12 -0.09 7.25
C THR A 73 5.11 -0.91 8.53
N GLY A 74 4.54 -0.39 9.63
CA GLY A 74 4.45 -1.10 10.91
C GLY A 74 3.60 -2.37 10.84
N VAL A 75 2.43 -2.29 10.20
CA VAL A 75 1.55 -3.46 9.99
C VAL A 75 2.21 -4.49 9.06
N GLY A 76 2.88 -4.06 8.00
CA GLY A 76 3.61 -4.94 7.09
C GLY A 76 4.69 -5.76 7.80
N GLN A 77 5.54 -5.09 8.58
CA GLN A 77 6.60 -5.74 9.37
C GLN A 77 6.04 -6.75 10.37
N LEU A 78 4.98 -6.38 11.10
CA LEU A 78 4.32 -7.26 12.05
C LEU A 78 3.75 -8.51 11.38
N LEU A 79 3.05 -8.33 10.26
CA LEU A 79 2.40 -9.43 9.57
C LEU A 79 3.40 -10.35 8.85
N GLY A 80 4.67 -9.92 8.74
CA GLY A 80 5.71 -10.60 7.96
C GLY A 80 5.47 -10.49 6.46
N LEU A 81 4.81 -9.41 6.02
CA LEU A 81 4.51 -9.18 4.62
C LEU A 81 5.72 -8.58 3.91
N THR A 82 6.03 -9.14 2.75
CA THR A 82 6.96 -8.54 1.79
C THR A 82 6.33 -7.31 1.14
N ASP A 83 7.16 -6.43 0.56
CA ASP A 83 6.66 -5.26 -0.19
C ASP A 83 5.71 -5.67 -1.31
N ALA A 84 6.01 -6.74 -2.03
CA ALA A 84 5.14 -7.25 -3.09
C ALA A 84 3.77 -7.71 -2.57
N GLN A 85 3.69 -8.28 -1.36
CA GLN A 85 2.43 -8.68 -0.75
C GLN A 85 1.63 -7.47 -0.27
N LEU A 86 2.30 -6.44 0.26
CA LEU A 86 1.65 -5.17 0.57
C LEU A 86 1.12 -4.50 -0.70
N ASP A 87 1.90 -4.47 -1.77
CA ASP A 87 1.48 -3.92 -3.07
C ASP A 87 0.26 -4.65 -3.61
N ALA A 88 0.24 -5.99 -3.51
CA ALA A 88 -0.91 -6.81 -3.89
C ALA A 88 -2.17 -6.47 -3.06
N LEU A 89 -2.03 -6.19 -1.76
CA LEU A 89 -3.15 -5.73 -0.92
C LEU A 89 -3.66 -4.36 -1.35
N PHE A 90 -2.78 -3.43 -1.73
CA PHE A 90 -3.17 -2.12 -2.24
C PHE A 90 -3.90 -2.21 -3.58
N VAL A 91 -3.41 -3.06 -4.49
CA VAL A 91 -4.10 -3.36 -5.76
C VAL A 91 -5.47 -3.97 -5.49
N ALA A 92 -5.57 -4.98 -4.64
CA ALA A 92 -6.85 -5.59 -4.28
C ALA A 92 -7.82 -4.59 -3.64
N ALA A 93 -7.33 -3.73 -2.75
CA ALA A 93 -8.11 -2.67 -2.10
C ALA A 93 -8.70 -1.68 -3.12
N SER A 94 -7.97 -1.33 -4.19
CA SER A 94 -8.47 -0.41 -5.21
C SER A 94 -9.64 -0.96 -6.04
N LEU A 95 -9.91 -2.26 -5.96
CA LEU A 95 -11.02 -2.92 -6.66
C LEU A 95 -12.33 -2.95 -5.83
N ILE A 96 -12.33 -2.37 -4.63
CA ILE A 96 -13.47 -2.38 -3.70
C ILE A 96 -14.21 -1.04 -3.78
N GLU A 97 -15.51 -1.09 -4.09
CA GLU A 97 -16.45 0.04 -4.22
C GLU A 97 -17.38 0.22 -3.01
#